data_AF-A0AAX4KXY7-F1
#
_entry.id   AF-A0AAX4KXY7-F1
#
_cell.length_a   1.000
_cell.length_b   1.000
_cell.length_c   1.000
_cell.angle_alpha   90.00
_cell.angle_beta   90.00
_cell.angle_gamma   90.00
#
_symmetry.space_group_name_H-M   'P 1'
#
loop_
_entity.id
_entity.type
_entity.pdbx_description
1 polymer ?
#
loop_
_entity_poly.entity_id
_entity_poly.type
_entity_poly.pdbx_seq_one_letter_code
_entity_poly.pdbx_strand_id
1 'polypeptide(L)' 'MIKIRIPKEWYEILRKLALDRRISINQLISELITTEECLNLPYVEPTTYKQLNVSISIEYKYSSTEVENKIKHFLFCR' A
#
# COMPACT_ATOMS: atom_id res chain seq x y z
N MET A 1 9.96 -3.37 -11.10
CA MET A 1 8.84 -2.42 -11.05
C MET A 1 7.54 -3.18 -11.26
N ILE A 2 6.58 -3.01 -10.37
CA ILE A 2 5.26 -3.65 -10.43
C ILE A 2 4.21 -2.55 -10.50
N LYS A 3 3.17 -2.77 -11.32
CA LYS A 3 2.03 -1.87 -11.40
C LYS A 3 0.93 -2.40 -10.49
N ILE A 4 0.48 -1.59 -9.54
CA ILE A 4 -0.63 -1.93 -8.65
C ILE A 4 -1.78 -0.96 -8.86
N ARG A 5 -2.99 -1.41 -8.56
CA ARG A 5 -4.20 -0.61 -8.65
C ARG A 5 -4.90 -0.62 -7.30
N ILE A 6 -4.82 0.51 -6.58
CA ILE A 6 -5.45 0.65 -5.26
C ILE A 6 -6.58 1.69 -5.30
N PRO A 7 -7.56 1.59 -4.40
CA PRO A 7 -8.55 2.64 -4.20
C PRO A 7 -7.89 3.99 -3.91
N LYS A 8 -8.47 5.07 -4.43
CA LYS A 8 -7.91 6.43 -4.30
C LYS A 8 -7.82 6.85 -2.84
N GLU A 9 -8.82 6.49 -2.05
CA GLU A 9 -8.88 6.75 -0.60
C GLU A 9 -7.72 6.09 0.13
N TRP A 10 -7.39 4.85 -0.23
CA TRP A 10 -6.26 4.13 0.34
C TRP A 10 -4.94 4.80 -0.04
N TYR A 11 -4.82 5.24 -1.30
CA TYR A 11 -3.66 6.02 -1.74
C TYR A 11 -3.49 7.33 -0.95
N GLU A 12 -4.56 8.08 -0.70
CA GLU A 12 -4.46 9.32 0.07
C GLU A 12 -4.06 9.06 1.53
N ILE A 13 -4.53 7.96 2.14
CA ILE A 13 -4.07 7.53 3.47
C ILE A 13 -2.57 7.21 3.45
N LEU A 14 -2.13 6.35 2.51
CA LEU A 14 -0.72 5.99 2.36
C LEU A 14 0.16 7.22 2.07
N ARG A 15 -0.33 8.15 1.26
CA ARG A 15 0.38 9.40 0.94
C ARG A 15 0.55 10.26 2.18
N LYS A 16 -0.51 10.41 2.99
CA LYS A 16 -0.41 11.15 4.25
C LYS A 16 0.57 10.49 5.22
N LEU A 17 0.50 9.17 5.38
CA LEU A 17 1.45 8.41 6.21
C LEU A 17 2.91 8.57 5.74
N ALA A 18 3.15 8.52 4.44
CA ALA A 18 4.48 8.72 3.87
C ALA A 18 5.00 10.14 4.14
N LEU A 19 4.13 11.16 4.02
CA LEU A 19 4.46 12.55 4.35
C LEU A 19 4.79 12.72 5.84
N ASP A 20 3.96 12.16 6.72
CA ASP A 20 4.16 12.23 8.17
C ASP A 20 5.47 11.56 8.60
N ARG A 21 5.85 10.46 7.93
CA ARG A 21 7.11 9.73 8.14
C ARG A 21 8.31 10.30 7.35
N ARG A 22 8.10 11.32 6.51
CA ARG A 22 9.11 11.91 5.60
C ARG A 22 9.81 10.89 4.70
N ILE A 23 9.08 9.87 4.25
CA ILE A 23 9.58 8.84 3.31
C ILE A 23 8.80 8.89 2.00
N SER A 24 9.34 8.25 0.95
CA SER A 24 8.62 8.10 -0.31
C SER A 24 7.49 7.08 -0.18
N ILE A 25 6.44 7.19 -1.02
CA ILE A 25 5.38 6.17 -1.08
C ILE A 25 5.95 4.79 -1.44
N ASN A 26 6.95 4.72 -2.32
CA ASN A 26 7.57 3.45 -2.67
C ASN A 26 8.24 2.80 -1.46
N GLN A 27 8.97 3.59 -0.68
CA GLN A 27 9.61 3.12 0.54
C GLN A 27 8.58 2.69 1.59
N LEU A 28 7.53 3.49 1.79
CA LEU A 28 6.43 3.10 2.67
C LEU A 28 5.85 1.76 2.24
N ILE A 29 5.45 1.62 0.96
CA ILE A 29 4.88 0.36 0.47
C ILE A 29 5.85 -0.79 0.70
N SER A 30 7.15 -0.63 0.42
CA SER A 30 8.18 -1.64 0.71
C SER A 30 8.23 -2.06 2.18
N GLU A 31 8.09 -1.14 3.13
CA GLU A 31 7.97 -1.46 4.56
C GLU A 31 6.67 -2.22 4.86
N LEU A 32 5.55 -1.83 4.24
CA LEU A 32 4.24 -2.44 4.45
C LEU A 32 4.16 -3.89 3.99
N ILE A 33 4.90 -4.27 2.94
CA ILE A 33 4.89 -5.66 2.44
C ILE A 33 5.56 -6.61 3.43
N THR A 34 6.57 -6.11 4.16
CA THR A 34 7.36 -6.89 5.12
C THR A 34 6.80 -6.87 6.53
N THR A 35 5.89 -5.93 6.86
CA THR A 35 5.28 -5.86 8.19
C THR A 35 4.08 -6.80 8.32
N GLU A 36 3.81 -7.22 9.56
CA GLU A 36 2.57 -7.90 9.99
C GLU A 36 1.63 -6.95 10.74
N GLU A 37 2.02 -5.69 10.91
CA GLU A 37 1.21 -4.68 11.59
C GLU A 37 0.01 -4.23 10.74
N CYS A 38 -1.04 -3.77 11.41
CA CYS A 38 -2.17 -3.10 10.77
C CYS A 38 -2.71 -1.94 11.62
N LEU A 39 -3.31 -0.94 10.96
CA LEU A 39 -3.81 0.30 11.56
C LEU A 39 -5.26 0.19 12.06
N ASN A 40 -5.97 -0.90 11.71
CA ASN A 40 -7.37 -1.13 12.05
C ASN A 40 -8.29 0.06 11.73
N LEU A 41 -8.08 0.70 10.57
CA LEU A 41 -8.95 1.79 10.11
C LEU A 41 -10.33 1.23 9.75
N PRO A 42 -11.40 2.06 9.84
CA PRO A 42 -12.69 1.67 9.30
C PRO A 42 -12.56 1.42 7.80
N TYR A 43 -13.07 0.28 7.34
CA TYR A 43 -13.05 -0.08 5.93
C TYR A 43 -13.86 0.93 5.10
N VAL A 44 -13.25 1.40 4.02
CA VAL A 44 -13.89 2.33 3.07
C VAL A 44 -14.08 1.60 1.75
N GLU A 45 -15.32 1.56 1.25
CA GLU A 45 -15.60 1.00 -0.06
C GLU A 45 -14.93 1.82 -1.18
N PRO A 46 -14.25 1.18 -2.14
CA PRO A 46 -13.59 1.87 -3.23
C PRO A 46 -14.60 2.56 -4.14
N THR A 47 -14.49 3.88 -4.33
CA THR A 47 -15.28 4.59 -5.35
C THR A 47 -14.52 4.74 -6.66
N THR A 48 -13.21 4.94 -6.57
CA THR A 48 -12.31 5.14 -7.72
C THR A 48 -10.96 4.50 -7.45
N TYR A 49 -10.28 4.06 -8.51
CA TYR A 49 -8.98 3.41 -8.40
C TYR A 49 -7.88 4.27 -9.01
N LYS A 50 -6.70 4.19 -8.41
CA LYS A 50 -5.48 4.85 -8.88
C LYS A 50 -4.41 3.81 -9.19
N GLN A 51 -3.77 3.95 -10.34
CA GLN A 51 -2.62 3.12 -10.72
C GLN A 51 -1.32 3.73 -10.20
N LEU A 52 -0.45 2.87 -9.67
CA LEU A 52 0.84 3.25 -9.10
C LEU A 52 1.92 2.31 -9.62
N ASN A 53 3.06 2.90 -9.99
CA ASN A 53 4.27 2.15 -10.30
C ASN A 53 5.08 2.01 -9.02
N VAL A 54 5.13 0.81 -8.45
CA VAL A 54 5.88 0.53 -7.24
C VAL A 54 7.20 -0.16 -7.59
N SER A 55 8.29 0.38 -7.06
CA SER A 55 9.61 -0.22 -7.18
C SER A 55 9.91 -1.02 -5.92
N ILE A 56 9.51 -2.29 -5.93
CA ILE A 56 9.79 -3.24 -4.84
C ILE A 56 11.13 -3.91 -5.13
N SER A 57 11.98 -4.06 -4.10
CA SER A 57 13.29 -4.69 -4.22
C SER A 57 13.16 -6.14 -4.73
N ILE A 58 14.12 -6.52 -5.58
CA ILE A 58 14.10 -7.72 -6.44
C ILE A 58 14.11 -9.04 -5.64
N GLU A 59 14.49 -9.01 -4.36
CA GLU A 59 14.60 -10.20 -3.51
C GLU A 59 13.25 -10.90 -3.27
N TYR A 60 12.14 -10.17 -3.39
CA TYR A 60 10.82 -10.74 -3.24
C TYR A 60 10.00 -10.56 -4.51
N LYS A 61 9.68 -11.70 -5.15
CA LYS A 61 8.83 -11.77 -6.35
C LYS A 61 7.35 -11.59 -5.97
N TYR A 62 6.96 -10.42 -5.45
CA TYR A 62 5.57 -10.13 -5.16
C TYR A 62 4.77 -9.86 -6.46
N SER A 63 3.59 -10.45 -6.57
CA SER A 63 2.58 -10.11 -7.58
C SER A 63 1.86 -8.81 -7.21
N SER A 64 1.23 -8.14 -8.18
CA SER A 64 0.43 -6.94 -7.93
C SER A 64 -0.67 -7.20 -6.90
N THR A 65 -1.32 -8.35 -6.98
CA THR A 65 -2.41 -8.75 -6.08
C THR A 65 -1.93 -8.97 -4.65
N GLU A 66 -0.74 -9.56 -4.45
CA GLU A 66 -0.18 -9.72 -3.10
C GLU A 66 0.13 -8.38 -2.45
N VAL A 67 0.65 -7.43 -3.21
CA VAL A 67 0.92 -6.07 -2.72
C VAL A 67 -0.38 -5.36 -2.36
N GLU A 68 -1.41 -5.48 -3.20
CA GLU A 68 -2.74 -4.93 -2.91
C GLU A 68 -3.36 -5.53 -1.65
N ASN A 69 -3.24 -6.85 -1.46
CA ASN A 69 -3.70 -7.54 -0.25
C ASN A 69 -2.91 -7.12 0.99
N LYS A 70 -1.58 -6.96 0.89
CA LYS A 70 -0.76 -6.47 2.00
C LYS A 70 -1.13 -5.05 2.40
N ILE A 71 -1.39 -4.16 1.43
CA ILE A 71 -1.89 -2.81 1.69
C ILE A 71 -3.25 -2.85 2.38
N LYS A 72 -4.18 -3.69 1.88
CA LYS A 72 -5.50 -3.84 2.48
C LYS A 72 -5.40 -4.33 3.94
N HIS A 73 -4.56 -5.34 4.18
CA HIS A 73 -4.32 -5.88 5.51
C HIS A 73 -3.73 -4.82 6.43
N PHE A 74 -2.71 -4.10 5.99
CA PHE A 74 -2.11 -3.03 6.77
C PHE A 74 -3.12 -1.94 7.13
N LEU A 75 -4.00 -1.53 6.21
CA LEU A 75 -4.96 -0.46 6.47
C LEU A 75 -6.13 -0.91 7.36
N PHE A 76 -6.67 -2.11 7.13
CA PHE A 76 -7.98 -2.53 7.68
C PHE A 76 -7.95 -3.85 8.46
N CYS A 77 -6.79 -4.48 8.62
CA CYS A 77 -6.61 -5.80 9.25
C CYS A 77 -7.43 -6.92 8.56
N ARG A 78 -7.55 -6.88 7.22
CA ARG A 78 -8.40 -7.78 6.40
C ARG A 78 -7.76 -8.19 5.07
#